data_AF-A0A831Z6H2-F1
#
_entry.id   AF-A0A831Z6H2-F1
#
_cell.length_a   1.000
_cell.length_b   1.000
_cell.length_c   1.000
_cell.angle_alpha   90.00
_cell.angle_beta   90.00
_cell.angle_gamma   90.00
#
_symmetry.space_group_name_H-M   'P 1'
#
loop_
_entity.id
_entity.type
_entity.pdbx_description
1 polymer ?
#
loop_
_entity_poly.entity_id
_entity_poly.type
_entity_poly.pdbx_seq_one_letter_code
_entity_poly.pdbx_strand_id
1 'polypeptide(L)' 'MAHQAEREEIEQKKFVDYKDVAYLKLFTNPHAKILPRKRTGVTSKRQREITQAIKRSRYMALLPYIAS' A
#
# COMPACT_ATOMS: atom_id res chain seq x y z
N MET A 1 1.83 12.15 16.04
CA MET A 1 3.14 11.54 16.38
C MET A 1 3.17 10.02 16.19
N ALA A 2 2.26 9.42 15.42
CA ALA A 2 2.32 8.00 15.01
C ALA A 2 3.12 7.77 13.70
N HIS A 3 3.63 8.82 13.05
CA HIS A 3 4.03 8.74 11.65
C HIS A 3 5.49 8.35 11.38
N GLN A 4 6.40 8.41 12.36
CA GLN A 4 7.82 8.15 12.07
C GLN A 4 8.11 6.64 12.05
N ALA A 5 7.64 5.91 13.06
CA ALA A 5 7.84 4.47 13.16
C ALA A 5 7.16 3.69 12.02
N GLU A 6 5.92 4.05 11.67
CA GLU A 6 5.21 3.46 10.53
C GLU A 6 5.92 3.73 9.20
N ARG A 7 6.53 4.92 9.04
CA ARG A 7 7.31 5.27 7.85
C ARG A 7 8.62 4.49 7.77
N GLU A 8 9.32 4.37 8.90
CA GLU A 8 10.56 3.58 8.98
C GLU A 8 10.29 2.11 8.68
N GLU A 9 9.16 1.56 9.15
CA GLU A 9 8.74 0.21 8.82
C GLU A 9 8.42 0.04 7.32
N ILE A 10 7.72 1.01 6.72
CA ILE A 10 7.42 1.02 5.27
C ILE A 10 8.70 0.98 4.43
N GLU A 11 9.70 1.75 4.82
CA GLU A 11 10.97 1.89 4.11
C GLU A 11 11.90 0.69 4.32
N GLN A 12 12.00 0.16 5.54
CA GLN A 12 12.87 -0.98 5.85
C GLN A 12 12.27 -2.35 5.53
N LYS A 13 10.98 -2.43 5.20
CA LYS A 13 10.33 -3.70 4.87
C LYS A 13 10.92 -4.32 3.60
N LYS A 14 11.64 -5.44 3.77
CA LYS A 14 12.38 -6.15 2.70
C LYS A 14 11.49 -6.58 1.52
N PHE A 15 10.23 -6.93 1.77
CA PHE A 15 9.31 -7.44 0.74
C PHE A 15 7.89 -6.93 0.94
N VAL A 16 7.22 -6.55 -0.15
CA VAL A 16 5.79 -6.20 -0.16
C VAL A 16 4.96 -7.40 -0.60
N ASP A 17 4.37 -8.11 0.37
CA ASP A 17 3.44 -9.20 0.10
C ASP A 17 2.04 -8.65 -0.23
N TYR A 18 1.34 -9.29 -1.16
CA TYR A 18 -0.06 -8.98 -1.47
C TYR A 18 -1.02 -9.45 -0.37
N LYS A 19 -0.59 -10.38 0.48
CA LYS A 19 -1.37 -10.92 1.61
C LYS A 19 -1.38 -9.99 2.83
N ASP A 20 -0.47 -9.02 2.89
CA ASP A 20 -0.40 -8.07 4.00
C ASP A 20 -1.42 -6.93 3.80
N VAL A 21 -2.70 -7.27 4.01
CA VAL A 21 -3.82 -6.36 3.76
C VAL A 21 -3.73 -5.10 4.63
N ALA A 22 -3.28 -5.24 5.89
CA ALA A 22 -3.14 -4.11 6.81
C ALA A 22 -2.13 -3.09 6.27
N TYR A 23 -0.96 -3.55 5.83
CA TYR A 23 0.04 -2.69 5.20
C TYR A 23 -0.47 -2.05 3.91
N LEU A 24 -1.12 -2.83 3.03
CA LEU A 24 -1.57 -2.33 1.73
C LEU A 24 -2.70 -1.29 1.85
N LYS A 25 -3.56 -1.39 2.88
CA LYS A 25 -4.62 -0.41 3.15
C LYS A 25 -4.08 1.00 3.39
N LEU A 26 -2.87 1.13 3.96
CA LEU A 26 -2.20 2.43 4.17
C LEU A 26 -1.95 3.20 2.85
N PHE A 27 -1.89 2.48 1.73
CA PHE A 27 -1.63 3.04 0.40
C PHE A 27 -2.90 3.18 -0.45
N THR A 28 -4.07 3.01 0.15
CA THR A 28 -5.37 3.23 -0.49
C THR A 28 -6.14 4.34 0.19
N ASN A 29 -6.97 5.06 -0.56
CA ASN A 29 -7.92 6.01 0.01
C ASN A 29 -9.19 5.27 0.51
N PRO A 30 -10.11 5.96 1.21
CA PRO A 30 -11.36 5.36 1.66
C PRO A 30 -12.19 4.70 0.54
N HIS A 31 -12.13 5.24 -0.68
CA HIS A 31 -12.78 4.68 -1.86
C HIS A 31 -12.01 3.52 -2.51
N ALA A 32 -11.07 2.92 -1.78
CA ALA A 32 -10.18 1.86 -2.21
C ALA A 32 -9.23 2.21 -3.38
N LYS A 33 -9.16 3.46 -3.87
CA LYS A 33 -8.23 3.87 -4.93
C LYS A 33 -6.80 3.95 -4.41
N ILE A 34 -5.82 3.58 -5.24
CA ILE A 34 -4.40 3.63 -4.88
C ILE A 34 -3.96 5.09 -4.74
N LEU A 35 -3.32 5.43 -3.63
CA LEU A 35 -2.79 6.76 -3.38
C LEU A 35 -1.62 7.06 -4.32
N PRO A 36 -1.52 8.29 -4.87
CA PRO A 36 -0.40 8.67 -5.71
C PRO A 36 0.88 8.81 -4.89
N ARG A 37 2.03 8.65 -5.55
CA ARG A 37 3.36 8.72 -4.90
C ARG A 37 3.56 10.00 -4.07
N LYS A 38 3.06 11.14 -4.54
CA LYS A 38 3.14 12.43 -3.82
C LYS A 38 2.49 12.38 -2.43
N ARG A 39 1.50 11.51 -2.23
CA ARG A 39 0.78 11.33 -0.95
C ARG A 39 1.40 10.21 -0.11
N THR A 40 1.94 9.17 -0.74
CA THR A 40 2.57 8.03 -0.04
C THR A 40 3.99 8.33 0.42
N GLY A 41 4.69 9.26 -0.24
CA GLY A 41 6.04 9.69 0.15
C GLY A 41 7.16 8.67 -0.16
N VAL A 42 6.83 7.51 -0.73
CA VAL A 42 7.81 6.44 -1.01
C VAL A 42 8.60 6.68 -2.30
N THR A 43 9.71 5.97 -2.46
CA THR A 43 10.48 5.95 -3.71
C THR A 43 9.68 5.36 -4.87
N SER A 44 10.03 5.73 -6.11
CA SER A 44 9.34 5.22 -7.31
C SER A 44 9.41 3.69 -7.44
N LYS A 45 10.51 3.07 -7.01
CA LYS A 45 10.65 1.61 -6.99
C LYS A 45 9.64 0.98 -6.05
N ARG A 46 9.57 1.49 -4.81
CA ARG A 46 8.67 0.99 -3.78
C ARG A 46 7.19 1.19 -4.15
N GLN A 47 6.85 2.33 -4.74
CA GLN A 47 5.49 2.59 -5.23
C GLN A 47 5.05 1.53 -6.26
N ARG A 48 5.93 1.09 -7.16
CA ARG A 48 5.63 0.04 -8.16
C ARG A 48 5.39 -1.31 -7.50
N GLU A 49 6.22 -1.69 -6.54
CA GLU A 49 6.07 -2.92 -5.76
C GLU A 49 4.72 -2.94 -5.03
N ILE A 50 4.39 -1.86 -4.31
CA ILE A 50 3.11 -1.70 -3.60
C ILE A 50 1.94 -1.77 -4.58
N THR A 51 2.01 -1.06 -5.70
CA THR A 51 0.94 -1.06 -6.70
C THR A 51 0.70 -2.46 -7.25
N GLN A 52 1.75 -3.24 -7.51
CA GLN A 52 1.64 -4.62 -7.96
C GLN A 52 1.04 -5.53 -6.89
N ALA A 53 1.45 -5.37 -5.63
CA ALA A 53 0.91 -6.11 -4.51
C ALA A 53 -0.59 -5.81 -4.29
N ILE A 54 -1.01 -4.54 -4.35
CA ILE A 54 -2.43 -4.16 -4.27
C ILE A 54 -3.23 -4.81 -5.39
N LYS A 55 -2.74 -4.79 -6.64
CA LYS A 55 -3.41 -5.42 -7.78
C LYS A 55 -3.60 -6.93 -7.58
N ARG A 56 -2.56 -7.63 -7.08
CA ARG A 56 -2.64 -9.06 -6.75
C ARG A 56 -3.62 -9.31 -5.60
N SER A 57 -3.56 -8.49 -4.56
CA SER A 57 -4.44 -8.57 -3.39
C SER A 57 -5.92 -8.42 -3.80
N ARG A 58 -6.22 -7.49 -4.71
CA ARG A 58 -7.56 -7.31 -5.29
C ARG A 58 -8.02 -8.50 -6.12
N TYR A 59 -7.15 -9.07 -6.93
CA TYR A 59 -7.46 -10.27 -7.71
C TYR A 59 -7.79 -11.47 -6.80
N MET A 60 -7.14 -11.55 -5.64
CA MET A 60 -7.39 -12.57 -4.61
C MET A 60 -8.55 -12.22 -3.67
N ALA A 61 -9.35 -11.19 -3.97
CA ALA A 61 -10.46 -10.71 -3.15
C ALA A 61 -10.10 -10.26 -1.72
N LEU A 62 -8.82 -10.01 -1.43
CA LEU A 62 -8.35 -9.52 -0.12
C LEU A 62 -8.50 -8.00 0.05
N LEU A 63 -8.52 -7.27 -1.07
CA LEU A 63 -8.80 -5.83 -1.13
C LEU A 63 -9.89 -5.53 -2.16
N PRO A 64 -10.75 -4.54 -1.92
CA PRO A 64 -11.74 -4.14 -2.90
C PRO A 64 -11.13 -3.31 -4.04
N TYR A 65 -11.77 -3.34 -5.20
CA TYR A 65 -11.47 -2.42 -6.30
C TYR A 65 -12.06 -1.02 -6.06
N ILE A 66 -13.26 -0.97 -5.45
CA ILE A 66 -14.03 0.23 -5.15
C ILE A 66 -14.64 0.04 -3.76
N ALA A 67 -14.64 1.09 -2.95
CA ALA A 67 -15.41 1.17 -1.72
C ALA A 67 -16.22 2.48 -1.71
N SER A 68 -17.41 2.44 -1.12
CA SER A 68 -18.32 3.58 -0.95
C SER A 68 -17.89 4.43 0.23
#